data_AF-A0A384HW32-F1
#
_entry.id   AF-A0A384HW32-F1
#
_cell.length_a   1.000
_cell.length_b   1.000
_cell.length_c   1.000
_cell.angle_alpha   90.00
_cell.angle_beta   90.00
_cell.angle_gamma   90.00
#
_symmetry.space_group_name_H-M   'P 1'
#
loop_
_entity.id
_entity.type
_entity.pdbx_description
1 polymer ?
#
loop_
_entity_poly.entity_id
_entity_poly.type
_entity_poly.pdbx_seq_one_letter_code
_entity_poly.pdbx_strand_id
1 'polypeptide(L)'
;MDEGITLLTATRSKTKSVFLTYQAETYLRDGEPEIAAATATRSLDLASRIDAPRCVTMVRDLEPELSRYAHTASVGELLERLRAVG
;
A
#
# COMPACT_ATOMS: atom_id res chain seq x y z
N MET A 1 28.21 -2.67 -14.68
CA MET A 1 26.99 -2.56 -15.52
C MET A 1 25.71 -2.72 -14.69
N ASP A 2 25.80 -2.92 -13.37
CA ASP A 2 24.66 -3.29 -12.51
C ASP A 2 23.77 -2.12 -12.04
N GLU A 3 24.26 -0.88 -12.12
CA GLU A 3 23.50 0.31 -11.69
C GLU A 3 22.21 0.50 -12.50
N GLY A 4 22.25 0.26 -13.81
CA GLY A 4 21.08 0.39 -14.69
C GLY A 4 19.99 -0.65 -14.39
N ILE A 5 20.38 -1.90 -14.11
CA ILE A 5 19.45 -2.99 -13.75
C ILE A 5 18.79 -2.73 -12.40
N THR A 6 19.57 -2.22 -11.44
CA THR A 6 19.08 -1.85 -10.11
C THR A 6 18.05 -0.71 -10.20
N LEU A 7 18.36 0.34 -10.98
CA LEU A 7 17.46 1.47 -11.19
C LEU A 7 16.15 1.06 -11.87
N LEU A 8 16.21 0.18 -12.88
CA LEU A 8 15.02 -0.35 -13.54
C LEU A 8 14.15 -1.17 -12.58
N THR A 9 14.78 -1.98 -11.71
CA THR A 9 14.07 -2.79 -10.70
C THR A 9 13.37 -1.91 -9.67
N ALA A 10 14.05 -0.86 -9.19
CA ALA A 10 13.45 0.12 -8.28
C ALA A 10 12.29 0.88 -8.95
N THR A 11 12.47 1.33 -10.19
CA THR A 11 11.43 2.06 -10.95
C THR A 11 10.18 1.19 -11.16
N ARG A 12 10.35 -0.07 -11.58
CA ARG A 12 9.22 -1.01 -11.74
C ARG A 12 8.51 -1.28 -10.42
N SER A 13 9.26 -1.40 -9.32
CA SER A 13 8.70 -1.60 -7.99
C SER A 13 7.87 -0.40 -7.54
N LYS A 14 8.34 0.82 -7.81
CA LYS A 14 7.59 2.06 -7.56
C LYS A 14 6.28 2.10 -8.35
N THR A 15 6.32 1.83 -9.65
CA THR A 15 5.11 1.77 -10.49
C THR A 15 4.11 0.73 -9.99
N LYS A 16 4.61 -0.45 -9.58
CA LYS A 16 3.76 -1.52 -9.02
C LYS A 16 3.11 -1.11 -7.71
N SER A 17 3.85 -0.46 -6.80
CA SER A 17 3.28 0.04 -5.54
C SER A 17 2.17 1.07 -5.80
N VAL A 18 2.41 2.04 -6.69
CA VAL A 18 1.39 3.02 -7.10
C VAL A 18 0.13 2.32 -7.64
N PHE A 19 0.29 1.34 -8.53
CA PHE A 19 -0.84 0.61 -9.10
C PHE A 19 -1.64 -0.16 -8.04
N LEU A 20 -0.95 -0.85 -7.11
CA LEU A 20 -1.59 -1.56 -6.02
C LEU A 20 -2.39 -0.62 -5.11
N THR A 21 -1.89 0.58 -4.84
CA THR A 21 -2.63 1.56 -4.03
C THR A 21 -3.91 2.01 -4.72
N TYR A 22 -3.87 2.33 -6.02
CA TYR A 22 -5.09 2.66 -6.77
C TYR A 22 -6.07 1.49 -6.81
N GLN A 23 -5.58 0.27 -6.97
CA GLN A 23 -6.43 -0.92 -6.95
C GLN A 23 -7.09 -1.13 -5.58
N ALA A 24 -6.36 -0.91 -4.48
CA ALA A 24 -6.93 -0.97 -3.14
C ALA A 24 -8.02 0.09 -2.93
N GLU A 25 -7.80 1.31 -3.42
CA GLU A 25 -8.80 2.38 -3.37
C GLU A 25 -10.07 2.02 -4.16
N THR A 26 -9.94 1.41 -5.34
CA THR A 26 -11.08 0.88 -6.10
C THR A 26 -11.84 -0.18 -5.31
N TYR A 27 -11.15 -1.15 -4.71
CA TYR A 27 -11.82 -2.16 -3.88
C TYR A 27 -12.56 -1.56 -2.68
N LEU A 28 -12.02 -0.51 -2.04
CA LEU A 28 -12.76 0.21 -0.98
C LEU A 28 -14.04 0.85 -1.51
N ARG A 29 -13.97 1.51 -2.67
CA ARG A 29 -15.15 2.13 -3.31
C ARG A 29 -16.20 1.10 -3.70
N ASP A 30 -15.78 -0.10 -4.09
CA ASP A 30 -16.66 -1.21 -4.45
C ASP A 30 -17.22 -1.97 -3.23
N GLY A 31 -16.81 -1.61 -2.00
CA GLY A 31 -17.28 -2.23 -0.77
C GLY A 31 -16.61 -3.56 -0.43
N GLU A 32 -15.38 -3.77 -0.91
CA GLU A 32 -14.57 -4.98 -0.72
C GLU A 32 -13.36 -4.71 0.22
N PRO A 33 -13.59 -4.43 1.52
CA PRO A 33 -12.55 -3.92 2.43
C PRO A 33 -11.44 -4.94 2.72
N GLU A 34 -11.74 -6.24 2.75
CA GLU A 34 -10.72 -7.28 2.94
C GLU A 34 -9.74 -7.32 1.77
N ILE A 35 -10.25 -7.25 0.52
CA ILE A 35 -9.43 -7.27 -0.70
C ILE A 35 -8.63 -5.97 -0.78
N ALA A 36 -9.25 -4.84 -0.45
CA ALA A 36 -8.57 -3.56 -0.36
C ALA A 36 -7.40 -3.60 0.63
N ALA A 37 -7.63 -4.06 1.87
CA ALA A 37 -6.60 -4.14 2.89
C ALA A 37 -5.44 -5.06 2.49
N ALA A 38 -5.73 -6.23 1.92
CA ALA A 38 -4.71 -7.13 1.41
C ALA A 38 -3.88 -6.49 0.28
N THR A 39 -4.52 -5.75 -0.61
CA THR A 39 -3.87 -5.08 -1.74
C THR A 39 -3.01 -3.89 -1.27
N ALA A 40 -3.53 -3.07 -0.36
CA ALA A 40 -2.82 -1.96 0.27
C ALA A 40 -1.62 -2.45 1.09
N THR A 41 -1.76 -3.57 1.81
CA THR A 41 -0.65 -4.21 2.54
C THR A 41 0.49 -4.60 1.60
N ARG A 42 0.19 -5.22 0.46
CA ARG A 42 1.21 -5.55 -0.56
C ARG A 42 1.90 -4.30 -1.10
N SER A 43 1.17 -3.19 -1.26
CA SER A 43 1.74 -1.91 -1.66
C SER A 43 2.70 -1.38 -0.59
N LEU A 44 2.28 -1.38 0.68
CA LEU A 44 3.08 -0.93 1.82
C LEU A 44 4.37 -1.75 1.97
N ASP A 45 4.29 -3.08 1.85
CA ASP A 45 5.45 -3.98 1.89
C ASP A 45 6.44 -3.68 0.76
N LEU A 46 5.94 -3.39 -0.44
CA LEU A 46 6.79 -3.05 -1.56
C LEU A 46 7.44 -1.68 -1.38
N ALA A 47 6.66 -0.68 -0.97
CA ALA A 47 7.12 0.68 -0.72
C ALA A 47 8.19 0.74 0.38
N SER A 48 8.00 0.00 1.46
CA SER A 48 8.96 -0.07 2.58
C SER A 48 10.27 -0.74 2.16
N ARG A 49 10.22 -1.80 1.33
CA ARG A 49 11.42 -2.50 0.85
C ARG A 49 12.31 -1.67 -0.08
N ILE A 50 11.72 -0.73 -0.82
CA ILE A 50 12.45 0.09 -1.81
C ILE A 50 12.72 1.51 -1.32
N ASP A 51 12.46 1.80 -0.04
CA ASP A 51 12.56 3.12 0.57
C ASP A 51 11.84 4.21 -0.25
N ALA A 52 10.57 3.96 -0.59
CA ALA A 52 9.74 4.88 -1.35
C ALA A 52 8.73 5.60 -0.43
N PRO A 53 9.12 6.68 0.28
CA PRO A 53 8.26 7.35 1.26
C PRO A 53 6.95 7.87 0.64
N ARG A 54 7.00 8.36 -0.61
CA ARG A 54 5.78 8.79 -1.33
C ARG A 54 4.78 7.65 -1.49
N CYS A 55 5.24 6.43 -1.77
CA CYS A 55 4.36 5.29 -1.92
C CYS A 55 3.73 4.87 -0.58
N VAL A 56 4.48 4.97 0.52
CA VAL A 56 3.95 4.79 1.88
C VAL A 56 2.85 5.83 2.17
N THR A 57 3.10 7.11 1.86
CA THR A 57 2.10 8.18 2.01
C THR A 57 0.83 7.87 1.24
N MET A 58 0.94 7.40 -0.02
CA MET A 58 -0.26 7.06 -0.80
C MET A 58 -1.10 5.94 -0.14
N VAL A 59 -0.48 4.97 0.53
CA VAL A 59 -1.24 3.95 1.27
C VAL A 59 -1.87 4.54 2.54
N ARG A 60 -1.17 5.45 3.23
CA ARG A 60 -1.73 6.19 4.39
C ARG A 60 -2.92 7.04 4.02
N ASP A 61 -2.94 7.62 2.83
CA ASP A 61 -4.08 8.43 2.38
C ASP A 61 -5.39 7.63 2.29
N LEU A 62 -5.32 6.28 2.29
CA LEU A 62 -6.48 5.40 2.38
C LEU A 62 -7.02 5.22 3.82
N GLU A 63 -6.26 5.60 4.84
CA GLU A 63 -6.56 5.39 6.27
C GLU A 63 -7.96 5.88 6.68
N PRO A 64 -8.45 7.06 6.24
CA PRO A 64 -9.80 7.52 6.62
C PRO A 64 -10.92 6.60 6.13
N GLU A 65 -10.79 6.05 4.93
CA GLU A 65 -11.77 5.13 4.35
C GLU A 65 -11.64 3.73 4.96
N LEU A 66 -10.40 3.25 5.14
CA LEU A 66 -10.12 1.98 5.84
C LEU A 66 -10.66 1.98 7.27
N SER A 67 -10.57 3.11 7.98
CA SER A 67 -11.04 3.23 9.37
C SER A 67 -12.53 2.92 9.54
N ARG A 68 -13.35 3.10 8.50
CA ARG A 68 -14.77 2.72 8.51
C ARG A 68 -14.98 1.21 8.62
N TYR A 69 -13.99 0.44 8.18
CA TYR A 69 -13.96 -1.02 8.17
C TYR A 69 -13.01 -1.59 9.23
N ALA A 70 -12.66 -0.83 10.27
CA ALA A 70 -11.71 -1.28 11.31
C ALA A 70 -12.15 -2.54 12.08
N HIS A 71 -13.42 -2.94 11.97
CA HIS A 71 -13.94 -4.19 12.52
C HIS A 71 -13.52 -5.44 11.71
N THR A 72 -13.11 -5.25 10.45
CA THR A 72 -12.52 -6.31 9.63
C THR A 72 -11.07 -6.53 10.06
N ALA A 73 -10.72 -7.79 10.36
CA ALA A 73 -9.40 -8.14 10.91
C ALA A 73 -8.22 -7.67 10.03
N SER A 74 -8.29 -7.88 8.71
CA SER A 74 -7.22 -7.47 7.78
C SER A 74 -7.07 -5.95 7.67
N VAL A 75 -8.17 -5.21 7.81
CA VAL A 75 -8.16 -3.74 7.85
C VAL A 75 -7.54 -3.27 9.15
N GLY A 76 -7.93 -3.85 10.28
CA GLY A 76 -7.35 -3.55 11.60
C GLY A 76 -5.84 -3.73 11.63
N GLU A 77 -5.33 -4.85 11.10
CA GLU A 77 -3.90 -5.13 10.98
C GLU A 77 -3.19 -4.07 10.12
N LEU A 78 -3.74 -3.71 8.96
CA LEU A 78 -3.16 -2.68 8.10
C LEU A 78 -3.10 -1.31 8.82
N LEU A 79 -4.16 -0.92 9.53
CA LEU A 79 -4.20 0.34 10.29
C LEU A 79 -3.15 0.37 11.40
N GLU A 80 -2.94 -0.74 12.12
CA GLU A 80 -1.87 -0.87 13.10
C GLU A 80 -0.49 -0.68 12.47
N ARG A 81 -0.26 -1.30 11.31
CA ARG A 81 1.00 -1.18 10.58
C ARG A 81 1.27 0.25 10.09
N LEU A 82 0.24 0.96 9.60
CA LEU A 82 0.40 2.35 9.15
C LEU A 82 0.80 3.29 10.30
N ARG A 83 0.28 3.05 11.50
CA ARG A 83 0.69 3.75 12.74
C ARG A 83 2.14 3.45 13.11
N ALA A 84 2.60 2.21 12.96
CA ALA A 84 3.96 1.81 13.32
C ALA A 84 5.05 2.35 12.37
N VAL A 85 4.70 2.65 11.11
CA VAL A 85 5.62 3.25 10.14
C VAL A 85 5.77 4.77 10.35
N GLY A 86 5.04 5.35 11.33
CA GLY A 86 4.90 6.79 11.58
C GLY A 86 5.95 7.37 12.50
#